data_AF-A0A098LK17-F1
#
_entry.id   AF-A0A098LK17-F1
#
_cell.length_a   1.000
_cell.length_b   1.000
_cell.length_c   1.000
_cell.angle_alpha   90.00
_cell.angle_beta   90.00
_cell.angle_gamma   90.00
#
_symmetry.space_group_name_H-M   'P 1'
#
loop_
_entity.id
_entity.type
_entity.pdbx_description
1 polymer ?
#
loop_
_entity_poly.entity_id
_entity_poly.type
_entity_poly.pdbx_seq_one_letter_code
_entity_poly.pdbx_strand_id
1 'polypeptide(L)'
;MFKVIPYDIAWGGRLKSDSEMYVFETISILVNLFLGLVILIKGDYIRTSFNKKVIDIILWAFIVNFILNTIGNLFAKTILEKSFAVLTLGSAILIWTILRKKKLNQ
;
A
#
# COMPACT_ATOMS: atom_id res chain seq x y z
N MET A 1 -18.62 -11.23 6.69
CA MET A 1 -17.69 -10.14 6.31
C MET A 1 -18.51 -9.07 5.61
N PHE A 2 -18.58 -7.86 6.15
CA PHE A 2 -19.57 -6.83 5.79
C PHE A 2 -19.45 -6.46 4.30
N LYS A 3 -20.49 -6.71 3.48
CA LYS A 3 -20.58 -6.28 2.07
C LYS A 3 -20.75 -4.76 1.97
N VAL A 4 -19.74 -4.00 2.39
CA VAL A 4 -19.75 -2.53 2.33
C VAL A 4 -19.50 -2.04 0.89
N ILE A 5 -18.74 -2.81 0.11
CA ILE A 5 -18.42 -2.51 -1.29
C ILE A 5 -18.81 -3.72 -2.15
N PRO A 6 -19.68 -3.54 -3.17
CA PRO A 6 -19.99 -4.58 -4.15
C PRO A 6 -18.74 -5.03 -4.93
N TYR A 7 -18.59 -6.33 -5.20
CA TYR A 7 -17.40 -6.86 -5.89
C TYR A 7 -17.27 -6.34 -7.32
N ASP A 8 -18.39 -6.01 -7.97
CA ASP A 8 -18.47 -5.50 -9.35
C ASP A 8 -17.91 -4.08 -9.50
N ILE A 9 -17.71 -3.36 -8.38
CA ILE A 9 -17.09 -2.04 -8.39
C ILE A 9 -15.68 -2.03 -7.80
N ALA A 10 -15.19 -3.15 -7.28
CA ALA A 10 -13.83 -3.25 -6.76
C ALA A 10 -12.86 -3.73 -7.85
N TRP A 11 -11.60 -3.31 -7.76
CA TRP A 11 -10.54 -3.68 -8.71
C TRP A 11 -10.88 -3.35 -10.17
N GLY A 12 -11.51 -2.20 -10.40
CA GLY A 12 -11.96 -1.75 -11.71
C GLY A 12 -13.09 -2.60 -12.30
N GLY A 13 -13.82 -3.35 -11.47
CA GLY A 13 -14.90 -4.24 -11.86
C GLY A 13 -14.47 -5.50 -12.59
N ARG A 14 -13.24 -5.97 -12.30
CA ARG A 14 -12.68 -7.20 -12.92
C ARG A 14 -13.00 -8.48 -12.13
N LEU A 15 -13.45 -8.34 -10.89
CA LEU A 15 -13.79 -9.46 -10.02
C LEU A 15 -15.08 -10.13 -10.49
N LYS A 16 -15.09 -11.46 -10.49
CA LYS A 16 -16.21 -12.26 -11.00
C LYS A 16 -17.04 -12.92 -9.90
N SER A 17 -16.59 -12.86 -8.66
CA SER A 17 -17.28 -13.50 -7.53
C SER A 17 -16.93 -12.85 -6.19
N ASP A 18 -17.81 -13.05 -5.21
CA ASP A 18 -17.57 -12.67 -3.82
C ASP A 18 -16.30 -13.35 -3.25
N SER A 19 -16.06 -14.62 -3.62
CA SER A 19 -14.86 -15.35 -3.19
C SER A 19 -13.57 -14.71 -3.69
N GLU A 20 -13.54 -14.28 -4.96
CA GLU A 20 -12.38 -13.59 -5.54
C GLU A 20 -12.15 -12.26 -4.82
N MET A 21 -13.21 -11.50 -4.55
CA MET A 21 -13.14 -10.27 -3.76
C MET A 21 -12.49 -10.49 -2.39
N TYR A 22 -12.92 -11.52 -1.65
CA TYR A 22 -12.36 -11.79 -0.32
C TYR A 22 -10.87 -12.16 -0.36
N VAL A 23 -10.41 -12.85 -1.41
CA VAL A 23 -8.98 -13.15 -1.61
C VAL A 23 -8.19 -11.86 -1.81
N PHE A 24 -8.63 -11.00 -2.72
CA PHE A 24 -7.96 -9.72 -2.99
C PHE A 24 -8.00 -8.78 -1.78
N GLU A 25 -9.10 -8.75 -1.04
CA GLU A 25 -9.25 -7.99 0.20
C GLU A 25 -8.25 -8.48 1.24
N THR A 26 -8.18 -9.80 1.46
CA THR A 26 -7.25 -10.42 2.42
C THR A 26 -5.80 -10.11 2.06
N ILE A 27 -5.42 -10.25 0.78
CA ILE A 27 -4.08 -9.89 0.30
C ILE A 27 -3.79 -8.41 0.54
N SER A 28 -4.75 -7.52 0.25
CA SER A 28 -4.59 -6.08 0.45
C SER A 28 -4.38 -5.72 1.92
N ILE A 29 -5.12 -6.35 2.83
CA ILE A 29 -4.95 -6.18 4.28
C ILE A 29 -3.56 -6.67 4.71
N LEU A 30 -3.16 -7.88 4.30
CA LEU A 30 -1.86 -8.45 4.66
C LEU A 30 -0.69 -7.61 4.16
N VAL A 31 -0.75 -7.10 2.93
CA VAL A 31 0.27 -6.23 2.34
C VAL A 31 0.40 -4.91 3.12
N ASN A 32 -0.72 -4.32 3.54
CA ASN A 32 -0.70 -3.09 4.34
C ASN A 32 -0.22 -3.33 5.78
N LEU A 33 -0.59 -4.45 6.40
CA LEU A 33 -0.06 -4.85 7.71
C LEU A 33 1.46 -5.07 7.64
N PHE A 34 1.92 -5.73 6.58
CA PHE A 34 3.35 -5.92 6.32
C PHE A 34 4.08 -4.58 6.15
N LEU A 35 3.51 -3.63 5.39
CA LEU A 35 4.04 -2.27 5.30
C LEU A 35 4.16 -1.61 6.68
N GLY A 36 3.11 -1.70 7.51
CA GLY A 36 3.12 -1.14 8.86
C GLY A 36 4.28 -1.70 9.70
N LEU A 37 4.51 -3.01 9.65
CA LEU A 37 5.62 -3.67 10.32
C LEU A 37 6.98 -3.18 9.80
N VAL A 38 7.14 -3.03 8.48
CA VAL A 38 8.38 -2.51 7.86
C VAL A 38 8.65 -1.07 8.29
N ILE A 39 7.62 -0.23 8.40
CA ILE A 39 7.74 1.16 8.89
C ILE A 39 8.15 1.18 10.37
N LEU A 40 7.56 0.33 11.21
CA LEU A 40 7.91 0.22 12.63
C LEU A 40 9.37 -0.20 12.82
N ILE A 41 9.84 -1.16 12.02
CA ILE A 41 11.25 -1.56 11.98
C ILE A 41 12.13 -0.39 11.53
N LYS A 42 11.74 0.30 10.45
CA LYS A 42 12.48 1.44 9.92
C LYS A 42 12.63 2.59 10.92
N GLY A 43 11.62 2.79 11.76
CA GLY A 43 11.60 3.76 12.85
C GLY A 43 12.29 3.30 14.13
N ASP A 44 12.96 2.15 14.12
CA ASP A 44 13.62 1.53 15.29
C ASP A 44 12.66 1.26 16.48
N TYR A 45 11.33 1.19 16.25
CA TYR A 45 10.32 0.83 17.26
C TYR A 45 10.31 -0.66 17.57
N ILE A 46 10.68 -1.50 16.59
CA ILE A 46 10.85 -2.94 16.74
C ILE A 46 12.32 -3.26 16.53
N ARG A 47 12.97 -3.83 17.55
CA ARG A 47 14.36 -4.28 17.44
C ARG A 47 14.45 -5.47 16.51
N THR A 48 15.26 -5.35 15.47
CA THR A 48 15.53 -6.44 14.54
C THR A 48 16.97 -6.44 14.10
N SER A 49 17.47 -7.62 13.73
CA SER A 49 18.81 -7.81 13.16
C SER A 49 18.86 -7.59 11.65
N PHE A 50 17.74 -7.22 11.02
CA PHE A 50 17.71 -6.98 9.57
C PHE A 50 18.58 -5.79 9.16
N ASN A 51 19.25 -5.94 8.02
CA ASN A 51 20.06 -4.88 7.44
C ASN A 51 19.17 -3.70 7.03
N LYS A 52 19.52 -2.48 7.47
CA LYS A 52 18.81 -1.25 7.13
C LYS A 52 18.65 -1.04 5.61
N LYS A 53 19.57 -1.55 4.78
CA LYS A 53 19.45 -1.51 3.32
C LYS A 53 18.29 -2.36 2.79
N VAL A 54 18.03 -3.52 3.38
CA VAL A 54 16.93 -4.41 2.98
C VAL A 54 15.59 -3.74 3.26
N ILE A 55 15.46 -3.12 4.44
CA ILE A 55 14.26 -2.35 4.80
C ILE A 55 14.03 -1.20 3.83
N ASP A 56 15.09 -0.48 3.44
CA ASP A 56 15.01 0.61 2.46
C ASP A 56 14.55 0.12 1.09
N ILE A 57 15.04 -1.04 0.62
CA ILE A 57 14.63 -1.66 -0.65
C ILE A 57 13.14 -2.04 -0.61
N ILE A 58 12.67 -2.64 0.49
CA ILE A 58 11.26 -3.03 0.64
C ILE A 58 10.36 -1.78 0.59
N LEU A 59 10.72 -0.71 1.32
CA LEU A 59 9.96 0.54 1.29
C LEU A 59 9.93 1.18 -0.11
N TRP A 60 11.03 1.08 -0.86
CA TRP A 60 11.06 1.51 -2.26
C TRP A 60 10.11 0.71 -3.14
N ALA A 61 10.04 -0.61 -2.96
CA ALA A 61 9.07 -1.46 -3.67
C ALA A 61 7.62 -1.02 -3.34
N PHE A 62 7.34 -0.66 -2.09
CA PHE A 62 6.04 -0.10 -1.71
C PHE A 62 5.73 1.25 -2.37
N ILE A 63 6.72 2.14 -2.54
CA ILE A 63 6.53 3.39 -3.31
C ILE A 63 6.10 3.07 -4.74
N VAL A 64 6.82 2.16 -5.42
CA VAL A 64 6.48 1.77 -6.80
C VAL A 64 5.06 1.19 -6.85
N ASN A 65 4.73 0.30 -5.91
CA ASN A 65 3.38 -0.27 -5.81
C ASN A 65 2.31 0.82 -5.61
N PHE A 66 2.54 1.81 -4.74
CA PHE A 66 1.57 2.88 -4.51
C PHE A 66 1.45 3.85 -5.69
N ILE A 67 2.53 4.10 -6.44
CA ILE A 67 2.47 4.89 -7.68
C ILE A 67 1.64 4.14 -8.72
N LEU A 68 1.88 2.84 -8.91
CA LEU A 68 1.08 2.01 -9.82
C LEU A 68 -0.39 1.99 -9.40
N ASN A 69 -0.68 1.84 -8.10
CA ASN A 69 -2.05 1.92 -7.58
C ASN A 69 -2.68 3.30 -7.80
N THR A 70 -1.91 4.39 -7.65
CA THR A 70 -2.40 5.75 -7.91
C THR A 70 -2.83 5.89 -9.37
N ILE A 71 -2.00 5.40 -10.29
CA ILE A 71 -2.33 5.40 -11.73
C ILE A 71 -3.61 4.57 -11.96
N GLY A 72 -3.68 3.34 -11.46
CA GLY A 72 -4.87 2.48 -11.61
C GLY A 72 -6.14 3.13 -11.06
N ASN A 73 -6.07 3.74 -9.88
CA ASN A 73 -7.19 4.39 -9.22
C ASN A 73 -7.64 5.67 -9.93
N LEU A 74 -6.73 6.43 -10.55
CA LEU A 74 -7.09 7.60 -11.39
C LEU A 74 -7.95 7.20 -12.60
N PHE A 75 -7.68 6.02 -13.17
CA PHE A 75 -8.45 5.45 -14.29
C PHE A 75 -9.67 4.62 -13.87
N ALA A 76 -9.95 4.52 -12.57
CA ALA A 76 -11.09 3.76 -12.08
C ALA A 76 -12.44 4.39 -12.50
N LYS A 77 -13.48 3.57 -12.56
CA LYS A 77 -14.81 4.02 -13.00
C LYS A 77 -15.58 4.73 -11.90
N THR A 78 -15.37 4.32 -10.64
CA THR A 78 -16.15 4.83 -9.50
C THR A 78 -15.43 5.95 -8.77
N ILE A 79 -16.21 6.87 -8.17
CA ILE A 79 -15.68 7.95 -7.34
C ILE A 79 -14.94 7.39 -6.12
N LEU A 80 -15.44 6.27 -5.57
CA LEU A 80 -14.83 5.61 -4.42
C LEU A 80 -13.40 5.12 -4.76
N GLU A 81 -13.23 4.39 -5.87
CA GLU A 81 -11.89 3.94 -6.29
C GLU A 81 -10.98 5.11 -6.67
N LYS A 82 -11.51 6.15 -7.32
CA LYS A 82 -10.73 7.38 -7.62
C LYS A 82 -10.23 8.06 -6.35
N SER A 83 -11.02 8.06 -5.27
CA SER A 83 -10.59 8.64 -3.99
C SER A 83 -9.35 7.92 -3.42
N PHE A 84 -9.18 6.63 -3.69
CA PHE A 84 -7.99 5.88 -3.28
C PHE A 84 -6.73 6.34 -4.00
N ALA A 85 -6.81 7.02 -5.15
CA ALA A 85 -5.62 7.61 -5.79
C ALA A 85 -4.96 8.66 -4.90
N VAL A 86 -5.76 9.48 -4.20
CA VAL A 86 -5.25 10.48 -3.26
C VAL A 86 -4.57 9.79 -2.08
N LEU A 87 -5.19 8.74 -1.55
CA LEU A 87 -4.65 7.95 -0.46
C LEU A 87 -3.30 7.32 -0.83
N THR A 88 -3.23 6.63 -1.96
CA THR A 88 -2.02 5.92 -2.39
C THR A 88 -0.89 6.89 -2.77
N LEU A 89 -1.22 8.05 -3.36
CA LEU A 89 -0.24 9.10 -3.62
C LEU A 89 0.33 9.66 -2.31
N GLY A 90 -0.54 9.95 -1.34
CA GLY A 90 -0.14 10.37 0.00
C GLY A 90 0.79 9.36 0.66
N SER A 91 0.44 8.06 0.63
CA SER A 91 1.30 6.99 1.14
C SER A 91 2.66 6.93 0.46
N ALA A 92 2.73 7.06 -0.87
CA ALA A 92 3.99 7.08 -1.61
C ALA A 92 4.89 8.26 -1.16
N ILE A 93 4.32 9.46 -1.00
CA ILE A 93 5.04 10.66 -0.55
C ILE A 93 5.54 10.49 0.90
N LEU A 94 4.73 9.91 1.78
CA LEU A 94 5.12 9.66 3.17
C LEU A 94 6.30 8.69 3.27
N ILE A 95 6.24 7.56 2.53
CA ILE A 95 7.33 6.59 2.51
C ILE A 95 8.60 7.20 1.90
N TRP A 96 8.46 7.99 0.84
CA TRP A 96 9.56 8.74 0.25
C TRP A 96 10.23 9.66 1.28
N THR A 97 9.43 10.40 2.06
CA THR A 97 9.93 11.26 3.14
C THR A 97 10.70 10.47 4.19
N ILE A 98 10.19 9.30 4.61
CA ILE A 98 10.86 8.40 5.57
C ILE A 98 12.22 7.94 5.03
N LEU A 99 12.29 7.55 3.76
CA LEU A 99 13.54 7.13 3.11
C LEU A 99 14.56 8.28 3.01
N ARG A 100 14.09 9.50 2.73
CA ARG A 100 14.95 10.69 2.61
C ARG A 100 15.51 11.19 3.93
N LYS A 101 14.75 11.07 5.04
CA LYS A 101 15.22 11.51 6.38
C LYS A 101 16.52 10.85 6.83
N LYS A 102 16.77 9.59 6.46
CA LYS A 102 18.03 8.89 6.79
C LYS A 102 19.26 9.55 6.14
N LYS A 103 19.10 10.24 5.01
CA LYS A 103 20.21 10.86 4.29
C LYS A 103 20.70 12.19 4.90
N LEU A 104 19.93 12.78 5.84
CA LEU A 104 20.23 14.08 6.46
C LEU A 104 20.88 13.96 7.84
N ASN A 105 20.81 12.78 8.48
CA ASN A 105 21.34 12.52 9.82
C ASN A 105 22.55 11.55 9.81
N GLN A 106 23.22 11.42 8.66
CA GLN A 106 24.52 10.75 8.52
C GLN A 106 25.56 11.78 8.13
#